data_AF-A0A2T5LUF1-F1
#
_entry.id   AF-A0A2T5LUF1-F1
#
_cell.length_a   1.000
_cell.length_b   1.000
_cell.length_c   1.000
_cell.angle_alpha   90.00
_cell.angle_beta   90.00
_cell.angle_gamma   90.00
#
_symmetry.space_group_name_H-M   'P 1'
#
loop_
_entity.id
_entity.type
_entity.pdbx_description
1 polymer ?
#
loop_
_entity_poly.entity_id
_entity_poly.type
_entity_poly.pdbx_seq_one_letter_code
_entity_poly.pdbx_strand_id
1 'polypeptide(L)'
;MDGLTASEQREFAARMERKQMKEFMTVRFPRSQALSFHTYLLPSNYQISDFTIQLLERILTAYSLAFSLQMYSKLVQRCFDDCVNDFTTKSLISREEGCVMRCVDKFLKSSGRLNERFQEQNAAMMQSGQLPGR
;
A
#
# COMPACT_ATOMS: atom_id res chain seq x y z
N MET A 1 6.06 21.03 20.83
CA MET A 1 5.99 19.99 19.79
C MET A 1 6.65 20.58 18.57
N ASP A 2 7.97 20.46 18.52
CA ASP A 2 8.81 21.00 17.47
C ASP A 2 8.42 20.33 16.15
N GLY A 3 7.86 21.13 15.24
CA GLY A 3 7.55 20.69 13.89
C GLY A 3 8.83 20.31 13.16
N LEU A 4 8.75 19.34 12.26
CA LEU A 4 9.87 18.87 11.46
C LEU A 4 10.53 20.05 10.75
N THR A 5 11.87 20.06 10.76
CA THR A 5 12.65 21.05 10.02
C THR A 5 12.45 20.86 8.52
N ALA A 6 12.61 21.93 7.73
CA ALA A 6 12.43 21.88 6.27
C ALA A 6 13.35 20.86 5.55
N SER A 7 14.42 20.41 6.20
CA SER A 7 15.26 19.27 5.77
C SER A 7 14.61 17.92 6.02
N GLU A 8 14.01 17.71 7.20
CA GLU A 8 13.33 16.46 7.57
C GLU A 8 12.03 16.27 6.76
N GLN A 9 11.32 17.36 6.47
CA GLN A 9 10.13 17.33 5.60
C GLN A 9 10.48 16.84 4.18
N ARG A 10 11.63 17.29 3.64
CA ARG A 10 12.12 16.88 2.31
C ARG A 10 12.63 15.45 2.29
N GLU A 11 13.32 15.01 3.34
CA GLU A 11 13.75 13.62 3.44
C GLU A 11 12.56 12.66 3.60
N PHE A 12 11.56 13.05 4.39
CA PHE A 12 10.31 12.29 4.50
C PHE A 12 9.56 12.24 3.17
N ALA A 13 9.47 13.36 2.44
CA ALA A 13 8.88 13.40 1.09
C ALA A 13 9.64 12.49 0.11
N ALA A 14 10.98 12.52 0.09
CA ALA A 14 11.78 11.65 -0.77
C ALA A 14 11.65 10.17 -0.39
N ARG A 15 11.52 9.85 0.90
CA ARG A 15 11.26 8.47 1.37
C ARG A 15 9.82 8.02 1.07
N MET A 16 8.86 8.94 1.13
CA MET A 16 7.46 8.74 0.74
C MET A 16 7.34 8.46 -0.75
N GLU A 17 7.98 9.24 -1.62
CA GLU A 17 7.99 9.01 -3.07
C GLU A 17 8.63 7.66 -3.42
N ARG A 18 9.77 7.33 -2.79
CA ARG A 18 10.43 6.03 -2.99
C ARG A 18 9.59 4.85 -2.48
N LYS A 19 8.82 5.02 -1.40
CA LYS A 19 7.90 4.00 -0.90
C LYS A 19 6.62 3.89 -1.72
N GLN A 20 6.01 5.01 -2.11
CA GLN A 20 4.87 5.04 -3.03
C GLN A 20 5.23 4.33 -4.34
N MET A 21 6.39 4.65 -4.94
CA MET A 21 6.79 4.04 -6.20
C MET A 21 7.16 2.56 -6.04
N LYS A 22 7.70 2.15 -4.87
CA LYS A 22 7.99 0.74 -4.59
C LYS A 22 6.73 -0.08 -4.33
N GLU A 23 5.76 0.45 -3.59
CA GLU A 23 4.45 -0.18 -3.36
C GLU A 23 3.64 -0.25 -4.67
N PHE A 24 3.65 0.83 -5.46
CA PHE A 24 3.00 0.92 -6.76
C PHE A 24 3.69 0.07 -7.84
N MET A 25 5.00 -0.21 -7.74
CA MET A 25 5.72 -1.14 -8.63
C MET A 25 5.77 -2.59 -8.13
N THR A 26 5.18 -2.92 -6.97
CA THR A 26 5.00 -4.33 -6.55
C THR A 26 3.83 -5.04 -7.21
N VAL A 27 3.00 -4.34 -8.00
CA VAL A 27 2.32 -5.00 -9.11
C VAL A 27 3.38 -5.35 -10.13
N ARG A 28 3.77 -6.63 -10.15
CA ARG A 28 4.52 -7.25 -11.24
C ARG A 28 3.67 -7.13 -12.51
N PHE A 29 3.66 -5.95 -13.12
CA PHE A 29 3.26 -5.79 -14.51
C PHE A 29 4.27 -6.60 -15.32
N PRO A 30 3.81 -7.63 -16.05
CA PRO A 30 4.71 -8.41 -16.87
C PRO A 30 5.39 -7.45 -17.84
N ARG A 31 6.73 -7.42 -17.80
CA ARG A 31 7.63 -6.64 -18.65
C ARG A 31 7.43 -6.88 -20.16
N SER A 32 6.47 -7.73 -20.53
CA SER A 32 6.07 -8.08 -21.89
C SER A 32 5.04 -7.12 -22.52
N GLN A 33 4.32 -6.29 -21.75
CA GLN A 33 3.28 -5.40 -22.32
C GLN A 33 3.74 -3.95 -22.62
N ALA A 34 5.03 -3.64 -22.49
CA ALA A 34 5.53 -2.28 -22.73
C ALA A 34 5.63 -1.88 -24.23
N LEU A 35 5.35 -2.79 -25.17
CA LEU A 35 5.56 -2.54 -26.61
C LEU A 35 4.29 -2.33 -27.45
N SER A 36 3.09 -2.24 -26.86
CA SER A 36 1.86 -2.00 -27.64
C SER A 36 1.15 -0.66 -27.39
N PHE A 37 1.61 0.18 -26.46
CA PHE A 37 0.89 1.41 -26.11
C PHE A 37 1.35 2.68 -26.84
N HIS A 38 2.35 2.59 -27.73
CA HIS A 38 2.90 3.77 -28.41
C HIS A 38 2.35 4.01 -29.83
N THR A 39 1.27 3.32 -30.23
CA THR A 39 0.74 3.36 -31.62
C THR A 39 -0.69 3.88 -31.75
N TYR A 40 -1.37 4.27 -30.67
CA TYR A 40 -2.72 4.84 -30.79
C TYR A 40 -2.72 6.31 -30.42
N LEU A 41 -2.39 7.10 -31.44
CA LEU A 41 -2.95 8.43 -31.69
C LEU A 41 -4.39 8.49 -31.13
N LEU A 42 -4.67 9.46 -30.26
CA LEU A 42 -6.02 9.84 -29.86
C LEU A 42 -6.52 10.89 -30.86
N PRO A 43 -7.39 10.56 -31.83
CA PRO A 43 -8.20 11.57 -32.47
C PRO A 43 -9.43 11.86 -31.61
N SER A 44 -9.89 13.09 -31.72
CA SER A 44 -11.02 13.69 -31.03
C SER A 44 -12.29 12.82 -31.10
N ASN A 45 -12.98 12.69 -29.96
CA ASN A 45 -14.25 11.97 -29.69
C ASN A 45 -14.12 10.49 -29.28
N TYR A 46 -13.57 10.23 -28.09
CA TYR A 46 -13.79 8.96 -27.39
C TYR A 46 -14.99 9.10 -26.45
N GLN A 47 -16.14 8.57 -26.86
CA GLN A 47 -17.26 8.35 -25.96
C GLN A 47 -16.80 7.39 -24.85
N ILE A 48 -16.72 7.93 -23.62
CA ILE A 48 -16.45 7.22 -22.37
C ILE A 48 -17.59 6.22 -22.18
N SER A 49 -17.45 5.06 -22.80
CA SER A 49 -18.45 4.01 -22.86
C SER A 49 -18.40 3.18 -21.58
N ASP A 50 -19.58 2.75 -21.11
CA ASP A 50 -19.80 1.90 -19.93
C ASP A 50 -18.83 0.71 -19.82
N PHE A 51 -18.30 0.23 -20.95
CA PHE A 51 -17.28 -0.81 -21.01
C PHE A 51 -15.99 -0.45 -20.26
N THR A 52 -15.54 0.80 -20.35
CA THR A 52 -14.36 1.30 -19.63
C THR A 52 -14.61 1.38 -18.13
N ILE A 53 -15.82 1.77 -17.71
CA ILE A 53 -16.22 1.85 -16.30
C ILE A 53 -16.37 0.44 -15.69
N GLN A 54 -17.03 -0.49 -16.38
CA GLN A 54 -17.12 -1.89 -15.95
C GLN A 54 -15.75 -2.58 -15.89
N LEU A 55 -14.85 -2.26 -16.82
CA LEU A 55 -13.47 -2.74 -16.78
C LEU A 55 -12.71 -2.15 -15.59
N LEU A 56 -12.86 -0.84 -15.33
CA LEU A 56 -12.27 -0.16 -14.17
C LEU A 56 -12.76 -0.75 -12.85
N GLU A 57 -14.05 -1.03 -12.70
CA GLU A 57 -14.62 -1.70 -11.51
C GLU A 57 -14.04 -3.11 -11.32
N ARG A 58 -13.94 -3.90 -12.40
CA ARG A 58 -13.32 -5.24 -12.35
C ARG A 58 -11.84 -5.17 -12.00
N ILE A 59 -11.11 -4.19 -12.55
CA ILE A 59 -9.70 -3.94 -12.22
C ILE A 59 -9.55 -3.51 -10.76
N LEU A 60 -10.41 -2.60 -10.26
CA LEU A 60 -10.41 -2.18 -8.86
C LEU A 60 -10.68 -3.35 -7.91
N THR A 61 -11.65 -4.21 -8.26
CA THR A 61 -12.00 -5.39 -7.46
C THR A 61 -10.87 -6.42 -7.46
N ALA A 62 -10.20 -6.64 -8.60
CA ALA A 62 -9.02 -7.50 -8.67
C ALA A 62 -7.85 -6.91 -7.88
N TYR A 63 -7.66 -5.59 -7.92
CA TYR A 63 -6.61 -4.88 -7.19
C TYR A 63 -6.83 -4.91 -5.68
N SER A 64 -8.07 -4.75 -5.20
CA SER A 64 -8.41 -4.83 -3.78
C SER A 64 -8.18 -6.23 -3.20
N LEU A 65 -8.48 -7.29 -3.96
CA LEU A 65 -8.16 -8.68 -3.62
C LEU A 65 -6.64 -8.94 -3.63
N ALA A 66 -5.91 -8.40 -4.59
CA ALA A 66 -4.45 -8.54 -4.62
C ALA A 66 -3.78 -7.84 -3.42
N PHE A 67 -4.28 -6.65 -3.03
CA PHE A 67 -3.82 -5.92 -1.85
C PHE A 67 -4.05 -6.70 -0.54
N SER A 68 -5.22 -7.32 -0.39
CA SER A 68 -5.53 -8.12 0.81
C SER A 68 -4.64 -9.36 0.93
N LEU A 69 -4.31 -10.01 -0.19
CA LEU A 69 -3.37 -11.14 -0.23
C LEU A 69 -1.94 -10.73 0.12
N GLN A 70 -1.48 -9.57 -0.37
CA GLN A 70 -0.15 -9.05 -0.02
C GLN A 70 -0.06 -8.70 1.47
N MET A 71 -1.11 -8.09 2.03
CA MET A 71 -1.20 -7.79 3.46
C MET A 71 -1.16 -9.07 4.31
N TYR A 72 -1.92 -10.10 3.92
CA TYR A 72 -1.92 -11.40 4.58
C TYR A 72 -0.51 -12.04 4.60
N SER A 73 0.20 -12.01 3.47
CA SER A 73 1.55 -12.59 3.38
C SER A 73 2.53 -11.97 4.37
N LYS A 74 2.43 -10.64 4.59
CA LYS A 74 3.28 -9.91 5.53
C LYS A 74 2.88 -10.15 6.98
N LEU A 75 1.59 -10.24 7.25
CA LEU A 75 1.04 -10.53 8.57
C LEU A 75 1.47 -11.91 9.05
N VAL A 76 1.35 -12.94 8.20
CA VAL A 76 1.74 -14.31 8.56
C VAL A 76 3.23 -14.41 8.85
N GLN A 77 4.08 -13.84 7.99
CA GLN A 77 5.53 -13.85 8.21
C GLN A 77 5.90 -13.17 9.53
N ARG A 78 5.32 -11.99 9.79
CA ARG A 78 5.64 -11.22 11.00
C ARG A 78 5.19 -11.92 12.28
N CYS A 79 3.96 -12.46 12.29
CA CYS A 79 3.47 -13.15 13.48
C CYS A 79 4.16 -14.50 13.69
N PHE A 80 4.61 -15.16 12.62
CA PHE A 80 5.43 -16.36 12.74
C PHE A 80 6.79 -16.03 13.38
N ASP A 81 7.51 -15.04 12.85
CA ASP A 81 8.83 -14.64 13.37
C ASP A 81 8.78 -14.13 14.82
N ASP A 82 7.72 -13.42 15.21
CA ASP A 82 7.59 -12.85 16.56
C ASP A 82 7.05 -13.88 17.59
N CYS A 83 6.13 -14.77 17.19
CA CYS A 83 5.42 -15.65 18.13
C CYS A 83 5.84 -17.12 18.11
N VAL A 84 6.25 -17.67 16.96
CA VAL A 84 6.60 -19.10 16.83
C VAL A 84 8.10 -19.24 17.02
N ASN A 85 8.50 -19.56 18.24
CA ASN A 85 9.91 -19.64 18.63
C ASN A 85 10.29 -21.03 19.15
N ASP A 86 9.31 -21.91 19.39
CA ASP A 86 9.54 -23.26 19.88
C ASP A 86 9.29 -24.29 18.77
N PHE A 87 10.34 -25.02 18.39
CA PHE A 87 10.30 -26.04 17.33
C PHE A 87 10.30 -27.47 17.89
N THR A 88 9.97 -27.65 19.17
CA THR A 88 9.89 -28.98 19.79
C THR A 88 8.69 -29.80 19.34
N THR A 89 7.62 -29.16 18.85
CA THR A 89 6.38 -29.82 18.39
C THR A 89 5.95 -29.35 16.99
N LYS A 90 5.24 -30.23 16.26
CA LYS A 90 4.72 -29.93 14.90
C LYS A 90 3.47 -29.04 14.90
N SER A 91 2.88 -28.83 16.07
CA SER A 91 1.67 -28.04 16.30
C SER A 91 2.01 -26.88 17.23
N LEU A 92 1.33 -25.75 17.04
CA LEU A 92 1.47 -24.61 17.95
C LEU A 92 1.04 -25.01 19.36
N ILE A 93 1.80 -24.55 20.35
CA ILE A 93 1.41 -24.66 21.76
C ILE A 93 0.45 -23.53 22.13
N SER A 94 -0.35 -23.71 23.20
CA SER A 94 -1.35 -22.73 23.65
C SER A 94 -0.78 -21.32 23.91
N ARG A 95 0.50 -21.23 24.29
CA ARG A 95 1.21 -19.95 24.46
C ARG A 95 1.45 -19.21 23.14
N GLU A 96 1.84 -19.95 22.10
CA GLU A 96 2.09 -19.40 20.76
C GLU A 96 0.76 -19.04 20.09
N GLU A 97 -0.26 -19.88 20.22
CA GLU A 97 -1.61 -19.60 19.72
C GLU A 97 -2.16 -18.28 20.32
N GLY A 98 -2.02 -18.10 21.64
CA GLY A 98 -2.39 -16.84 22.29
C GLY A 98 -1.56 -15.63 21.83
N CYS A 99 -0.29 -15.83 21.48
CA CYS A 99 0.56 -14.78 20.92
C CYS A 99 0.13 -14.40 19.50
N VAL A 100 -0.08 -15.39 18.62
CA VAL A 100 -0.46 -15.18 17.22
C VAL A 100 -1.78 -14.41 17.15
N MET A 101 -2.80 -14.77 17.94
CA MET A 101 -4.07 -14.04 17.95
C MET A 101 -3.90 -12.56 18.33
N ARG A 102 -3.07 -12.26 19.33
CA ARG A 102 -2.76 -10.87 19.73
C ARG A 102 -1.93 -10.15 18.66
N CYS A 103 -1.00 -10.83 18.00
CA CYS A 103 -0.19 -10.28 16.92
C CYS A 103 -1.05 -9.85 15.74
N VAL A 104 -1.99 -10.72 15.32
CA VAL A 104 -2.94 -10.43 14.23
C VAL A 104 -3.78 -9.20 14.57
N ASP A 105 -4.40 -9.17 15.74
CA ASP A 105 -5.20 -8.03 16.20
C ASP A 105 -4.39 -6.72 16.23
N LYS A 106 -3.15 -6.79 16.74
CA LYS A 106 -2.24 -5.64 16.81
C LYS A 106 -1.89 -5.15 15.42
N PHE A 107 -1.60 -6.05 14.48
CA PHE A 107 -1.26 -5.69 13.11
C PHE A 107 -2.43 -4.99 12.40
N LEU A 108 -3.64 -5.55 12.48
CA LEU A 108 -4.82 -4.97 11.85
C LEU A 108 -5.16 -3.59 12.42
N LYS A 109 -5.15 -3.45 13.75
CA LYS A 109 -5.40 -2.16 14.42
C LYS A 109 -4.30 -1.14 14.11
N SER A 110 -3.04 -1.58 14.07
CA SER A 110 -1.92 -0.72 13.71
C SER A 110 -2.01 -0.26 12.26
N SER A 111 -2.36 -1.14 11.33
CA SER A 111 -2.52 -0.81 9.92
C SER A 111 -3.64 0.23 9.71
N GLY A 112 -4.76 0.09 10.43
CA GLY A 112 -5.86 1.07 10.39
C GLY A 112 -5.43 2.45 10.90
N ARG A 113 -4.74 2.50 12.05
CA ARG A 113 -4.22 3.75 12.62
C ARG A 113 -3.17 4.41 11.74
N LEU A 114 -2.25 3.64 11.15
CA LEU A 114 -1.25 4.17 10.23
C LEU A 114 -1.92 4.77 8.98
N ASN A 115 -2.96 4.12 8.46
CA ASN A 115 -3.72 4.63 7.33
C ASN A 115 -4.41 5.98 7.65
N GLU A 116 -5.03 6.11 8.83
CA GLU A 116 -5.66 7.36 9.27
C GLU A 116 -4.63 8.50 9.40
N ARG A 117 -3.51 8.26 10.09
CA ARG A 117 -2.44 9.27 10.23
C ARG A 117 -1.79 9.61 8.90
N PHE A 118 -1.66 8.63 8.01
CA PHE A 118 -1.15 8.84 6.66
C PHE A 118 -2.10 9.72 5.83
N GLN A 119 -3.41 9.52 5.91
CA GLN A 119 -4.39 10.38 5.25
C GLN A 119 -4.34 11.82 5.75
N GLU A 120 -4.22 12.01 7.07
CA GLU A 120 -4.03 13.34 7.68
C GLU A 120 -2.76 14.03 7.14
N GLN A 121 -1.62 13.32 7.09
CA GLN A 121 -0.38 13.88 6.55
C GLN A 121 -0.45 14.14 5.05
N ASN A 122 -1.08 13.26 4.27
CA ASN A 122 -1.23 13.42 2.83
C ASN A 122 -2.12 14.64 2.50
N ALA A 123 -3.18 14.88 3.28
CA ALA A 123 -4.04 16.06 3.16
C ALA A 123 -3.31 17.34 3.60
N ALA A 124 -2.53 17.29 4.69
CA ALA A 124 -1.68 18.40 5.11
C ALA A 124 -0.61 18.72 4.05
N MET A 125 -0.07 17.71 3.37
CA MET A 125 0.91 17.89 2.29
C MET A 125 0.27 18.55 1.06
N MET A 126 -0.95 18.18 0.68
CA MET A 126 -1.72 18.86 -0.37
C MET A 126 -2.06 20.31 -0.01
N GLN A 127 -2.39 20.61 1.25
CA GLN A 127 -2.59 22.00 1.69
C GLN A 127 -1.28 22.80 1.72
N SER A 128 -0.15 22.17 2.05
CA SER A 128 1.18 22.79 1.95
C SER A 128 1.71 22.90 0.51
N GLY A 129 1.04 22.24 -0.44
CA GLY A 129 1.28 22.30 -1.88
C GLY A 129 0.63 23.51 -2.56
N GLN A 130 -0.06 24.38 -1.82
CA GLN A 130 -0.30 25.75 -2.27
C GLN A 130 1.03 26.49 -2.18
N LEU A 131 1.89 26.29 -3.20
CA LEU A 131 2.98 27.20 -3.51
C LEU A 131 2.36 28.61 -3.54
N PRO A 132 2.71 29.50 -2.60
CA PRO A 132 2.34 30.90 -2.74
C PRO A 132 3.02 31.36 -4.01
N GLY A 133 2.25 31.92 -4.94
CA GLY A 133 2.79 32.43 -6.19
C GLY A 133 4.02 33.29 -5.93
N ARG A 134 5.15 32.84 -6.45
CA ARG A 134 6.32 33.67 -6.77
C ARG A 134 7.19 32.95 -7.78
#